data_AF-A0A3R6Z4T6-F1
#
_entry.id   AF-A0A3R6Z4T6-F1
#
_cell.length_a   1.000
_cell.length_b   1.000
_cell.length_c   1.000
_cell.angle_alpha   90.00
_cell.angle_beta   90.00
_cell.angle_gamma   90.00
#
_symmetry.space_group_name_H-M   'P 1'
#
loop_
_entity.id
_entity.type
_entity.pdbx_description
1 polymer ?
#
loop_
_entity_poly.entity_id
_entity_poly.type
_entity_poly.pdbx_seq_one_letter_code
_entity_poly.pdbx_strand_id
1 'polypeptide(L)'
;MLEDKAIEATLAPAFAQFAIVCNLLTPLKFKALNAHVDSIVSPTTPPPDVVRYMVCLFGMYPVAAMFALLPSPTIKHAVSLGWGVMIAQFVFGSAWVHTLVMALGSYLILLCGSRRHIGTISMVWNLVYLSFSHVYRMYVDYMGVTLDISGPQMVLCMKLTALAYNLYDGTVDAPRLASKPDSTSLARVFASRKALAVSSVPSVLEYLSYAFCFPTFLAGPAFEFREFIDVIHGIKPAGPGRIRAGVTKLAIGLFYVGWTAALGIQYPTTMFFDDAVAALPWYQHIPTLYFVFFLFKCRFYGCWTVAEGATVLCGFGYEGIVDGAPRWNGVQYMNVWEFEFATCHRDSTRKWNKITQSWLERYIYSRTNNSLMATYFVSAFWHGFYPGYYMFFMLMPLPTVVNRLARKKLRPWFLEADGSTGLKKRVYDIVGGVLNALSIHYISLPFLTLGWTESIQAYVNLKFSGHIILGTLLIILYLAPSREHPAVKRE
;
A
#
# COMPACT_ATOMS: atom_id res chain seq x y z
N MET A 1 4.09 -3.26 -34.69
CA MET A 1 4.35 -4.61 -35.25
C MET A 1 5.71 -4.76 -35.97
N LEU A 2 6.09 -3.87 -36.91
CA LEU A 2 7.45 -3.89 -37.49
C LEU A 2 8.50 -3.23 -36.58
N GLU A 3 8.14 -2.13 -35.89
CA GLU A 3 9.01 -1.48 -34.90
C GLU A 3 9.23 -2.34 -33.64
N ASP A 4 8.20 -3.05 -33.16
CA ASP A 4 8.32 -3.95 -32.00
C ASP A 4 9.33 -5.07 -32.25
N LYS A 5 9.33 -5.68 -33.44
CA LYS A 5 10.28 -6.74 -33.80
C LYS A 5 11.72 -6.25 -33.88
N ALA A 6 11.94 -4.99 -34.29
CA ALA A 6 13.27 -4.40 -34.37
C ALA A 6 13.82 -4.07 -32.97
N ILE A 7 12.97 -3.55 -32.07
CA ILE A 7 13.33 -3.30 -30.66
C ILE A 7 13.61 -4.63 -29.95
N GLU A 8 12.74 -5.62 -30.15
CA GLU A 8 12.89 -6.96 -29.58
C GLU A 8 14.18 -7.64 -30.04
N ALA A 9 14.50 -7.59 -31.33
CA ALA A 9 15.75 -8.12 -31.87
C ALA A 9 16.99 -7.42 -31.32
N THR A 10 16.88 -6.13 -31.00
CA THR A 10 18.00 -5.33 -30.45
C THR A 10 18.23 -5.61 -28.96
N LEU A 11 17.16 -5.76 -28.18
CA LEU A 11 17.24 -5.88 -26.73
C LEU A 11 17.32 -7.34 -26.23
N ALA A 12 16.78 -8.30 -26.99
CA ALA A 12 16.75 -9.71 -26.58
C ALA A 12 18.15 -10.29 -26.23
N PRO A 13 19.24 -10.00 -26.98
CA PRO A 13 20.57 -10.48 -26.61
C PRO A 13 21.06 -9.92 -25.27
N ALA A 14 20.82 -8.64 -25.01
CA ALA A 14 21.22 -8.00 -23.75
C ALA A 14 20.42 -8.57 -22.56
N PHE A 15 19.11 -8.79 -22.73
CA PHE A 15 18.28 -9.43 -21.70
C PHE A 15 18.70 -10.88 -21.44
N ALA A 16 19.03 -11.64 -22.49
CA ALA A 16 19.52 -13.02 -22.33
C ALA A 16 20.86 -13.08 -21.58
N GLN A 17 21.82 -12.19 -21.92
CA GLN A 17 23.08 -12.09 -21.20
C GLN A 17 22.88 -11.69 -19.74
N PHE A 18 22.01 -10.71 -19.48
CA PHE A 18 21.69 -10.28 -18.12
C PHE A 18 21.02 -11.41 -17.33
N ALA A 19 20.11 -12.17 -17.93
CA ALA A 19 19.48 -13.33 -17.30
C ALA A 19 20.50 -14.41 -16.91
N ILE A 20 21.53 -14.65 -17.72
CA ILE A 20 22.64 -15.55 -17.37
C ILE A 20 23.37 -15.03 -16.13
N VAL A 21 23.74 -13.75 -16.10
CA VAL A 21 24.40 -13.14 -14.95
C VAL A 21 23.53 -13.23 -13.70
N CYS A 22 22.25 -12.90 -13.77
CA CYS A 22 21.32 -13.02 -12.65
C CYS A 22 21.21 -14.47 -12.15
N ASN A 23 21.20 -15.45 -13.05
CA ASN A 23 21.18 -16.86 -12.69
C ASN A 23 22.47 -17.33 -11.99
N LEU A 24 23.62 -16.76 -12.35
CA LEU A 24 24.90 -17.02 -11.68
C LEU A 24 24.97 -16.36 -10.30
N LEU A 25 24.41 -15.15 -10.15
CA LEU A 25 24.33 -14.43 -8.88
C LEU A 25 23.34 -15.05 -7.87
N THR A 26 22.54 -16.04 -8.29
CA THR A 26 21.46 -16.64 -7.51
C THR A 26 21.65 -18.15 -7.30
N PRO A 27 22.50 -18.57 -6.36
CA PRO A 27 22.87 -19.99 -6.21
C PRO A 27 21.76 -20.86 -5.61
N LEU A 28 20.80 -20.26 -4.91
CA LEU A 28 19.70 -20.97 -4.23
C LEU A 28 18.61 -21.40 -5.24
N LYS A 29 18.71 -22.61 -5.78
CA LYS A 29 17.80 -23.08 -6.85
C LYS A 29 16.47 -23.71 -6.38
N PHE A 30 16.37 -24.13 -5.12
CA PHE A 30 15.17 -24.75 -4.53
C PHE A 30 14.54 -25.87 -5.39
N LYS A 31 15.34 -26.68 -6.10
CA LYS A 31 14.86 -27.64 -7.11
C LYS A 31 13.74 -28.56 -6.59
N ALA A 32 13.93 -29.16 -5.40
CA ALA A 32 12.95 -30.06 -4.80
C ALA A 32 11.63 -29.35 -4.44
N LEU A 33 11.73 -28.16 -3.85
CA LEU A 33 10.55 -27.39 -3.45
C LEU A 33 9.78 -26.85 -4.66
N ASN A 34 10.50 -26.42 -5.71
CA ASN A 34 9.90 -26.04 -6.98
C ASN A 34 9.18 -27.21 -7.65
N ALA A 35 9.83 -28.38 -7.74
CA ALA A 35 9.20 -29.58 -8.28
C ALA A 35 7.95 -30.00 -7.48
N HIS A 36 7.97 -29.84 -6.15
CA HIS A 36 6.80 -30.10 -5.33
C HIS A 36 5.66 -29.12 -5.61
N VAL A 37 5.94 -27.82 -5.71
CA VAL A 37 4.92 -26.82 -6.10
C VAL A 37 4.35 -27.16 -7.48
N ASP A 38 5.20 -27.45 -8.45
CA ASP A 38 4.76 -27.75 -9.81
C ASP A 38 3.91 -29.04 -9.84
N SER A 39 4.14 -29.99 -8.93
CA SER A 39 3.34 -31.23 -8.81
C SER A 39 1.93 -31.05 -8.23
N ILE A 40 1.68 -29.97 -7.48
CA ILE A 40 0.37 -29.69 -6.87
C ILE A 40 -0.45 -28.65 -7.66
N VAL A 41 0.15 -28.01 -8.66
CA VAL A 41 -0.53 -27.05 -9.52
C VAL A 41 -1.32 -27.76 -10.62
N SER A 42 -2.56 -27.33 -10.81
CA SER A 42 -3.51 -27.79 -11.81
C SER A 42 -4.38 -26.63 -12.31
N PRO A 43 -5.21 -26.81 -13.35
CA PRO A 43 -6.10 -25.75 -13.85
C PRO A 43 -7.09 -25.19 -12.81
N THR A 44 -7.33 -25.90 -11.71
CA THR A 44 -8.25 -25.49 -10.63
C THR A 44 -7.53 -24.87 -9.42
N THR A 45 -6.21 -24.79 -9.44
CA THR A 45 -5.39 -24.20 -8.37
C THR A 45 -4.75 -22.88 -8.83
N PRO A 46 -4.30 -22.03 -7.91
CA PRO A 46 -3.53 -20.84 -8.28
C PRO A 46 -2.27 -21.20 -9.09
N PRO A 47 -1.79 -20.27 -9.94
CA PRO A 47 -0.53 -20.42 -10.66
C PRO A 47 0.69 -20.68 -9.73
N PRO A 48 1.77 -21.32 -10.23
CA PRO A 48 2.92 -21.73 -9.41
C PRO A 48 3.57 -20.60 -8.61
N ASP A 49 3.73 -19.41 -9.21
CA ASP A 49 4.22 -18.18 -8.58
C ASP A 49 3.33 -17.73 -7.41
N VAL A 50 2.01 -17.81 -7.56
CA VAL A 50 1.05 -17.50 -6.48
C VAL A 50 1.15 -18.54 -5.37
N VAL A 51 1.29 -19.83 -5.69
CA VAL A 51 1.48 -20.89 -4.68
C VAL A 51 2.78 -20.66 -3.90
N ARG A 52 3.90 -20.38 -4.58
CA ARG A 52 5.19 -20.04 -3.93
C ARG A 52 5.03 -18.85 -2.99
N TYR A 53 4.37 -17.78 -3.44
CA TYR A 53 4.09 -16.61 -2.64
C TYR A 53 3.28 -16.96 -1.38
N MET A 54 2.21 -17.74 -1.51
CA MET A 54 1.37 -18.15 -0.37
C MET A 54 2.14 -19.03 0.61
N VAL A 55 2.91 -20.01 0.12
CA VAL A 55 3.77 -20.86 0.97
C VAL A 55 4.73 -20.01 1.79
N CYS A 56 5.39 -19.02 1.17
CA CYS A 56 6.24 -18.09 1.90
C CYS A 56 5.43 -17.24 2.89
N LEU A 57 4.33 -16.62 2.45
CA LEU A 57 3.53 -15.71 3.28
C LEU A 57 3.09 -16.37 4.60
N PHE A 58 2.64 -17.63 4.55
CA PHE A 58 2.28 -18.39 5.75
C PHE A 58 3.50 -18.98 6.46
N GLY A 59 4.51 -19.44 5.72
CA GLY A 59 5.75 -20.01 6.23
C GLY A 59 6.60 -19.03 7.05
N MET A 60 6.35 -17.72 6.95
CA MET A 60 7.01 -16.71 7.80
C MET A 60 6.61 -16.81 9.28
N TYR A 61 5.44 -17.38 9.62
CA TYR A 61 4.91 -17.34 10.99
C TYR A 61 5.77 -18.08 12.03
N PRO A 62 6.22 -19.34 11.79
CA PRO A 62 7.14 -20.02 12.69
C PRO A 62 8.45 -19.24 12.88
N VAL A 63 9.02 -18.71 11.80
CA VAL A 63 10.25 -17.91 11.83
C VAL A 63 10.03 -16.64 12.64
N ALA A 64 8.90 -15.95 12.44
CA ALA A 64 8.54 -14.73 13.15
C ALA A 64 8.33 -14.95 14.65
N ALA A 65 7.73 -16.07 15.05
CA ALA A 65 7.56 -16.41 16.46
C ALA A 65 8.92 -16.60 17.18
N MET A 66 9.90 -17.20 16.48
CA MET A 66 11.27 -17.38 16.98
C MET A 66 12.10 -16.09 16.92
N PHE A 67 11.84 -15.21 15.95
CA PHE A 67 12.63 -14.00 15.70
C PHE A 67 12.78 -13.10 16.93
N ALA A 68 11.69 -12.91 17.67
CA ALA A 68 11.70 -12.07 18.86
C ALA A 68 12.45 -12.68 20.05
N LEU A 69 12.78 -13.98 20.00
CA LEU A 69 13.57 -14.69 21.01
C LEU A 69 15.07 -14.69 20.70
N LEU A 70 15.46 -14.19 19.52
CA LEU A 70 16.87 -14.18 19.11
C LEU A 70 17.70 -13.30 20.05
N PRO A 71 18.84 -13.81 20.55
CA PRO A 71 19.54 -13.21 21.69
C PRO A 71 20.39 -11.99 21.32
N SER A 72 20.73 -11.79 20.05
CA SER A 72 21.60 -10.68 19.63
C SER A 72 21.07 -9.92 18.40
N PRO A 73 21.35 -8.60 18.31
CA PRO A 73 21.04 -7.79 17.13
C PRO A 73 21.61 -8.37 15.84
N THR A 74 22.86 -8.85 15.86
CA THR A 74 23.53 -9.44 14.70
C THR A 74 22.79 -10.67 14.17
N ILE A 75 22.34 -11.56 15.07
CA ILE A 75 21.58 -12.74 14.67
C ILE A 75 20.22 -12.32 14.10
N LYS A 76 19.54 -11.34 14.70
CA LYS A 76 18.29 -10.81 14.14
C LYS A 76 18.49 -10.22 12.75
N HIS A 77 19.56 -9.45 12.51
CA HIS A 77 19.88 -8.95 11.17
C HIS A 77 20.15 -10.08 10.17
N ALA A 78 20.95 -11.07 10.56
CA ALA A 78 21.28 -12.21 9.72
C ALA A 78 20.04 -13.06 9.38
N VAL A 79 19.17 -13.33 10.35
CA VAL A 79 17.89 -14.03 10.13
C VAL A 79 16.97 -13.19 9.25
N SER A 80 16.87 -11.88 9.50
CA SER A 80 16.04 -10.96 8.73
C SER A 80 16.44 -10.96 7.25
N LEU A 81 17.73 -10.74 6.98
CA LEU A 81 18.29 -10.71 5.63
C LEU A 81 18.25 -12.09 4.96
N GLY A 82 18.69 -13.13 5.67
CA GLY A 82 18.79 -14.50 5.13
C GLY A 82 17.45 -15.04 4.67
N TRP A 83 16.42 -14.98 5.54
CA TRP A 83 15.08 -15.42 5.17
C TRP A 83 14.46 -14.52 4.09
N GLY A 84 14.72 -13.22 4.13
CA GLY A 84 14.28 -12.30 3.09
C GLY A 84 14.80 -12.67 1.70
N VAL A 85 16.11 -12.93 1.59
CA VAL A 85 16.75 -13.37 0.33
C VAL A 85 16.25 -14.75 -0.09
N MET A 86 16.06 -15.68 0.85
CA MET A 86 15.50 -17.01 0.53
C MET A 86 14.08 -16.90 -0.04
N ILE A 87 13.22 -16.06 0.56
CA ILE A 87 11.87 -15.79 0.07
C ILE A 87 11.94 -15.12 -1.32
N ALA A 88 12.79 -14.12 -1.48
CA ALA A 88 12.97 -13.40 -2.73
C ALA A 88 13.36 -14.35 -3.87
N GLN A 89 14.31 -15.24 -3.60
CA GLN A 89 14.76 -16.25 -4.53
C GLN A 89 13.70 -17.30 -4.84
N PHE A 90 13.03 -17.82 -3.81
CA PHE A 90 12.08 -18.91 -4.00
C PHE A 90 10.85 -18.43 -4.78
N VAL A 91 10.34 -17.24 -4.47
CA VAL A 91 9.14 -16.69 -5.12
C VAL A 91 9.45 -16.13 -6.51
N PHE A 92 10.54 -15.37 -6.66
CA PHE A 92 10.82 -14.59 -7.89
C PHE A 92 11.99 -15.12 -8.72
N GLY A 93 12.59 -16.25 -8.35
CA GLY A 93 13.72 -16.81 -9.10
C GLY A 93 14.90 -15.85 -9.14
N SER A 94 15.45 -15.58 -10.32
CA SER A 94 16.57 -14.64 -10.48
C SER A 94 16.15 -13.17 -10.55
N ALA A 95 14.85 -12.88 -10.67
CA ALA A 95 14.34 -11.51 -10.85
C ALA A 95 14.56 -10.61 -9.62
N TRP A 96 14.70 -11.17 -8.40
CA TRP A 96 14.96 -10.37 -7.20
C TRP A 96 16.30 -9.63 -7.23
N VAL A 97 17.22 -9.99 -8.14
CA VAL A 97 18.45 -9.21 -8.39
C VAL A 97 18.11 -7.76 -8.73
N HIS A 98 16.99 -7.48 -9.40
CA HIS A 98 16.55 -6.11 -9.65
C HIS A 98 16.24 -5.34 -8.35
N THR A 99 15.65 -6.01 -7.36
CA THR A 99 15.42 -5.45 -6.02
C THR A 99 16.73 -5.19 -5.28
N LEU A 100 17.72 -6.08 -5.45
CA LEU A 100 19.06 -5.88 -4.90
C LEU A 100 19.77 -4.68 -5.53
N VAL A 101 19.74 -4.54 -6.86
CA VAL A 101 20.34 -3.39 -7.56
C VAL A 101 19.69 -2.08 -7.11
N MET A 102 18.35 -2.04 -7.03
CA MET A 102 17.60 -0.90 -6.52
C MET A 102 18.02 -0.53 -5.08
N ALA A 103 18.20 -1.53 -4.21
CA ALA A 103 18.68 -1.34 -2.85
C ALA A 103 20.13 -0.85 -2.80
N LEU A 104 21.04 -1.44 -3.56
CA LEU A 104 22.45 -1.05 -3.57
C LEU A 104 22.64 0.37 -4.14
N GLY A 105 21.93 0.73 -5.20
CA GLY A 105 21.96 2.10 -5.74
C GLY A 105 21.45 3.13 -4.73
N SER A 106 20.37 2.82 -4.02
CA SER A 106 19.89 3.67 -2.92
C SER A 106 20.92 3.79 -1.79
N TYR A 107 21.63 2.71 -1.46
CA TYR A 107 22.67 2.75 -0.43
C TYR A 107 23.88 3.61 -0.84
N LEU A 108 24.30 3.52 -2.10
CA LEU A 108 25.32 4.40 -2.66
C LEU A 108 24.91 5.88 -2.59
N ILE A 109 23.63 6.19 -2.83
CA ILE A 109 23.08 7.54 -2.62
C ILE A 109 23.18 7.93 -1.13
N LEU A 110 22.95 7.01 -0.19
CA LEU A 110 23.14 7.30 1.23
C LEU A 110 24.60 7.54 1.61
N LEU A 111 25.56 6.87 0.97
CA LEU A 111 26.99 7.04 1.25
C LEU A 111 27.56 8.32 0.62
N CYS A 112 27.26 8.56 -0.66
CA CYS A 112 27.95 9.55 -1.49
C CYS A 112 27.08 10.76 -1.86
N GLY A 113 25.76 10.68 -1.71
CA GLY A 113 24.83 11.72 -2.11
C GLY A 113 24.88 12.97 -1.22
N SER A 114 24.56 14.12 -1.81
CA SER A 114 24.44 15.39 -1.07
C SER A 114 23.38 15.28 0.01
N ARG A 115 23.76 15.46 1.28
CA ARG A 115 22.84 15.38 2.43
C ARG A 115 21.64 16.30 2.29
N ARG A 116 21.79 17.46 1.62
CA ARG A 116 20.71 18.43 1.39
C ARG A 116 19.63 17.94 0.43
N HIS A 117 19.98 17.08 -0.52
CA HIS A 117 19.07 16.63 -1.60
C HIS A 117 18.83 15.11 -1.57
N ILE A 118 19.39 14.41 -0.58
CA ILE A 118 19.41 12.94 -0.48
C ILE A 118 18.03 12.29 -0.60
N GLY A 119 17.00 12.88 0.03
CA GLY A 119 15.63 12.39 -0.04
C GLY A 119 15.05 12.46 -1.45
N THR A 120 15.26 13.59 -2.15
CA THR A 120 14.79 13.77 -3.54
C THR A 120 15.55 12.89 -4.52
N ILE A 121 16.89 12.80 -4.39
CA ILE A 121 17.71 11.94 -5.25
C ILE A 121 17.30 10.47 -5.06
N SER A 122 17.11 10.02 -3.82
CA SER A 122 16.61 8.67 -3.52
C SER A 122 15.22 8.43 -4.09
N MET A 123 14.30 9.40 -3.97
CA MET A 123 12.96 9.31 -4.56
C MET A 123 13.02 9.12 -6.08
N VAL A 124 13.81 9.93 -6.79
CA VAL A 124 13.98 9.81 -8.24
C VAL A 124 14.57 8.45 -8.61
N TRP A 125 15.65 8.03 -7.96
CA TRP A 125 16.26 6.72 -8.22
C TRP A 125 15.27 5.57 -8.07
N ASN A 126 14.56 5.51 -6.93
CA ASN A 126 13.64 4.41 -6.64
C ASN A 126 12.44 4.40 -7.58
N LEU A 127 11.85 5.56 -7.89
CA LEU A 127 10.73 5.64 -8.82
C LEU A 127 11.15 5.33 -10.27
N VAL A 128 12.32 5.79 -10.72
CA VAL A 128 12.85 5.47 -12.06
C VAL A 128 13.13 3.98 -12.20
N TYR A 129 13.79 3.37 -11.20
CA TYR A 129 14.09 1.94 -11.24
C TYR A 129 12.82 1.10 -11.22
N LEU A 130 11.87 1.43 -10.36
CA LEU A 130 10.55 0.81 -10.32
C LEU A 130 9.79 0.99 -11.65
N SER A 131 9.95 2.15 -12.30
CA SER A 131 9.32 2.43 -13.59
C SER A 131 9.81 1.48 -14.68
N PHE A 132 11.11 1.17 -14.71
CA PHE A 132 11.64 0.17 -15.65
C PHE A 132 10.98 -1.19 -15.46
N SER A 133 10.78 -1.65 -14.21
CA SER A 133 10.07 -2.90 -13.94
C SER A 133 8.60 -2.85 -14.39
N HIS A 134 7.89 -1.75 -14.13
CA HIS A 134 6.50 -1.58 -14.55
C HIS A 134 6.35 -1.57 -16.09
N VAL A 135 7.22 -0.83 -16.78
CA VAL A 135 7.23 -0.77 -18.25
C VAL A 135 7.60 -2.14 -18.83
N TYR A 136 8.60 -2.81 -18.26
CA TYR A 136 8.96 -4.17 -18.67
C TYR A 136 7.79 -5.14 -18.49
N ARG A 137 7.11 -5.12 -17.34
CA ARG A 137 5.90 -5.92 -17.11
C ARG A 137 4.83 -5.64 -18.16
N MET A 138 4.55 -4.37 -18.47
CA MET A 138 3.58 -4.01 -19.50
C MET A 138 3.99 -4.51 -20.89
N TYR A 139 5.29 -4.57 -21.17
CA TYR A 139 5.81 -5.09 -22.43
C TYR A 139 5.67 -6.62 -22.54
N VAL A 140 6.00 -7.37 -21.48
CA VAL A 140 6.00 -8.85 -21.52
C VAL A 140 4.67 -9.50 -21.13
N ASP A 141 3.84 -8.83 -20.34
CA ASP A 141 2.60 -9.37 -19.76
C ASP A 141 1.53 -8.26 -19.60
N TYR A 142 1.17 -7.61 -20.71
CA TYR A 142 0.16 -6.55 -20.73
C TYR A 142 -1.20 -7.06 -20.25
N MET A 143 -1.81 -6.39 -19.26
CA MET A 143 -3.03 -6.81 -18.55
C MET A 143 -2.93 -8.17 -17.84
N GLY A 144 -1.75 -8.76 -17.77
CA GLY A 144 -1.55 -10.07 -17.17
C GLY A 144 -1.65 -10.04 -15.65
N VAL A 145 -1.91 -11.22 -15.10
CA VAL A 145 -2.08 -11.46 -13.65
C VAL A 145 -0.88 -12.15 -13.03
N THR A 146 0.22 -12.32 -13.77
CA THR A 146 1.44 -12.97 -13.29
C THR A 146 2.02 -12.18 -12.11
N LEU A 147 2.43 -12.88 -11.06
CA LEU A 147 3.14 -12.27 -9.95
C LEU A 147 4.57 -11.95 -10.36
N ASP A 148 5.00 -10.70 -10.20
CA ASP A 148 6.35 -10.27 -10.53
C ASP A 148 7.00 -9.44 -9.41
N ILE A 149 8.29 -9.13 -9.60
CA ILE A 149 9.13 -8.45 -8.61
C ILE A 149 8.73 -6.99 -8.33
N SER A 150 7.90 -6.38 -9.18
CA SER A 150 7.40 -5.01 -9.03
C SER A 150 6.68 -4.80 -7.69
N GLY A 151 5.92 -5.80 -7.20
CA GLY A 151 5.22 -5.73 -5.90
C GLY A 151 6.18 -5.51 -4.72
N PRO A 152 7.19 -6.38 -4.51
CA PRO A 152 8.25 -6.14 -3.53
C PRO A 152 9.03 -4.84 -3.76
N GLN A 153 9.29 -4.44 -5.02
CA GLN A 153 9.96 -3.17 -5.31
C GLN A 153 9.11 -1.95 -4.93
N MET A 154 7.80 -2.02 -5.05
CA MET A 154 6.88 -0.99 -4.57
C MET A 154 7.00 -0.79 -3.06
N VAL A 155 7.02 -1.89 -2.28
CA VAL A 155 7.26 -1.85 -0.83
C VAL A 155 8.66 -1.29 -0.52
N LEU A 156 9.68 -1.74 -1.26
CA LEU A 156 11.06 -1.29 -1.08
C LEU A 156 11.23 0.20 -1.38
N CYS A 157 10.60 0.71 -2.45
CA CYS A 157 10.60 2.13 -2.82
C CYS A 157 10.19 3.00 -1.62
N MET A 158 9.10 2.64 -0.92
CA MET A 158 8.67 3.39 0.26
C MET A 158 9.72 3.38 1.36
N LYS A 159 10.28 2.20 1.68
CA LYS A 159 11.29 2.01 2.74
C LYS A 159 12.56 2.82 2.48
N LEU A 160 13.10 2.75 1.27
CA LEU A 160 14.38 3.35 0.92
C LEU A 160 14.28 4.88 0.78
N THR A 161 13.16 5.36 0.25
CA THR A 161 12.91 6.81 0.15
C THR A 161 12.61 7.43 1.52
N ALA A 162 11.83 6.74 2.37
CA ALA A 162 11.61 7.14 3.75
C ALA A 162 12.93 7.25 4.52
N LEU A 163 13.79 6.22 4.46
CA LEU A 163 15.11 6.24 5.11
C LEU A 163 15.98 7.42 4.65
N ALA A 164 16.01 7.73 3.35
CA ALA A 164 16.77 8.86 2.83
C ALA A 164 16.25 10.21 3.37
N TYR A 165 14.93 10.41 3.42
CA TYR A 165 14.36 11.61 4.03
C TYR A 165 14.53 11.66 5.54
N ASN A 166 14.47 10.52 6.24
CA ASN A 166 14.73 10.44 7.67
C ASN A 166 16.19 10.79 8.00
N LEU A 167 17.13 10.44 7.11
CA LEU A 167 18.53 10.84 7.21
C LEU A 167 18.72 12.35 6.95
N TYR A 168 18.00 12.92 5.98
CA TYR A 168 17.94 14.38 5.80
C TYR A 168 17.43 15.07 7.08
N ASP A 169 16.36 14.54 7.68
CA ASP A 169 15.74 15.09 8.89
C ASP A 169 16.67 15.05 10.10
N GLY A 170 17.46 13.98 10.26
CA GLY A 170 18.39 13.82 11.37
C GLY A 170 19.75 14.50 11.19
N THR A 171 20.05 15.01 9.99
CA THR A 171 21.34 15.65 9.70
C THR A 171 21.18 17.12 9.30
N VAL A 172 20.43 17.40 8.24
CA VAL A 172 20.32 18.75 7.67
C VAL A 172 19.19 19.55 8.31
N ASP A 173 18.00 18.95 8.46
CA ASP A 173 16.83 19.66 8.99
C ASP A 173 16.73 19.63 10.52
N ALA A 174 17.66 18.95 11.20
CA ALA A 174 17.63 18.79 12.65
C ALA A 174 17.52 20.12 13.42
N PRO A 175 18.25 21.21 13.07
CA PRO A 175 18.08 22.51 13.71
C PRO A 175 16.68 23.11 13.50
N ARG A 176 16.12 22.97 12.30
CA ARG A 176 14.76 23.43 12.00
C ARG A 176 13.72 22.64 12.79
N LEU A 177 13.87 21.33 12.89
CA LEU A 177 12.97 20.46 13.67
C LEU A 177 13.04 20.74 15.18
N ALA A 178 14.13 21.35 15.67
CA ALA A 178 14.26 21.81 17.04
C ALA A 178 13.63 23.19 17.30
N SER A 179 13.33 23.96 16.24
CA SER A 179 12.71 25.28 16.35
C SER A 179 11.22 25.21 16.73
N LYS A 180 10.70 26.31 17.29
CA LYS A 180 9.28 26.42 17.65
C LYS A 180 8.42 26.49 16.37
N PRO A 181 7.44 25.58 16.19
CA PRO A 181 6.57 25.58 15.02
C PRO A 181 5.52 26.71 15.09
N ASP A 182 5.24 27.33 13.95
CA ASP A 182 4.29 28.45 13.82
C ASP A 182 2.81 28.05 13.87
N SER A 183 2.51 26.75 13.78
CA SER A 183 1.14 26.24 13.85
C SER A 183 1.06 24.83 14.44
N THR A 184 -0.11 24.45 14.95
CA THR A 184 -0.38 23.09 15.43
C THR A 184 -0.18 22.02 14.35
N SER A 185 -0.50 22.35 13.09
CA SER A 185 -0.27 21.45 11.96
C SER A 185 1.22 21.19 11.73
N LEU A 186 2.03 22.25 11.77
CA LEU A 186 3.48 22.17 11.61
C LEU A 186 4.12 21.48 12.82
N ALA A 187 3.61 21.70 14.03
CA ALA A 187 4.07 21.03 15.24
C ALA A 187 3.91 19.52 15.15
N ARG A 188 2.77 19.03 14.61
CA ARG A 188 2.54 17.61 14.37
C ARG A 188 3.53 17.04 13.35
N VAL A 189 3.78 17.77 12.26
CA VAL A 189 4.76 17.37 11.24
C VAL A 189 6.17 17.30 11.83
N PHE A 190 6.58 18.30 12.61
CA PHE A 190 7.90 18.35 13.24
C PHE A 190 8.08 17.20 14.24
N ALA A 191 7.09 16.96 15.11
CA ALA A 191 7.12 15.85 16.05
C ALA A 191 7.25 14.50 15.33
N SER A 192 6.46 14.30 14.26
CA SER A 192 6.51 13.08 13.47
C SER A 192 7.86 12.86 12.79
N ARG A 193 8.46 13.91 12.22
CA ARG A 193 9.77 13.85 11.55
C ARG A 193 10.90 13.60 12.55
N LYS A 194 10.87 14.29 13.69
CA LYS A 194 11.84 14.11 14.78
C LYS A 194 11.83 12.68 15.33
N ALA A 195 10.65 12.08 15.49
CA ALA A 195 10.52 10.71 15.98
C ALA A 195 11.11 9.64 15.03
N LEU A 196 11.26 9.97 13.74
CA LEU A 196 11.79 9.05 12.72
C LEU A 196 13.19 9.39 12.24
N ALA A 197 13.73 10.52 12.68
CA ALA A 197 15.00 11.05 12.22
C ALA A 197 16.15 10.04 12.45
N VAL A 198 17.02 9.96 11.45
CA VAL A 198 18.21 9.08 11.47
C VAL A 198 19.45 9.99 11.37
N SER A 199 20.36 9.88 12.33
CA SER A 199 21.50 10.80 12.44
C SER A 199 22.73 10.36 11.62
N SER A 200 22.80 9.11 11.20
CA SER A 200 23.94 8.53 10.49
C SER A 200 23.51 7.48 9.48
N VAL A 201 24.35 7.25 8.46
CA VAL A 201 24.11 6.18 7.49
C VAL A 201 24.17 4.82 8.21
N PRO A 202 23.14 3.96 8.07
CA PRO A 202 23.19 2.61 8.64
C PRO A 202 24.34 1.79 8.04
N SER A 203 24.88 0.85 8.80
CA SER A 203 25.79 -0.15 8.27
C SER A 203 25.13 -0.95 7.14
N VAL A 204 25.94 -1.58 6.29
CA VAL A 204 25.44 -2.42 5.19
C VAL A 204 24.51 -3.52 5.70
N LEU A 205 24.83 -4.12 6.85
CA LEU A 205 24.02 -5.17 7.46
C LEU A 205 22.67 -4.64 7.94
N GLU A 206 22.63 -3.53 8.68
CA GLU A 206 21.38 -2.89 9.13
C GLU A 206 20.51 -2.49 7.93
N TYR A 207 21.12 -1.90 6.91
CA TYR A 207 20.45 -1.46 5.70
C TYR A 207 19.84 -2.62 4.90
N LEU A 208 20.65 -3.64 4.56
CA LEU A 208 20.18 -4.77 3.77
C LEU A 208 19.18 -5.63 4.54
N SER A 209 19.39 -5.84 5.84
CA SER A 209 18.43 -6.56 6.69
C SER A 209 17.10 -5.82 6.85
N TYR A 210 17.10 -4.48 6.82
CA TYR A 210 15.88 -3.68 6.74
C TYR A 210 15.24 -3.83 5.37
N ALA A 211 15.98 -3.60 4.28
CA ALA A 211 15.47 -3.68 2.91
C ALA A 211 14.80 -5.04 2.63
N PHE A 212 15.48 -6.13 2.97
CA PHE A 212 15.05 -7.51 2.79
C PHE A 212 14.39 -8.11 4.04
N CYS A 213 13.79 -7.30 4.92
CA CYS A 213 13.13 -7.82 6.12
C CYS A 213 12.01 -8.82 5.77
N PHE A 214 12.21 -10.09 6.12
CA PHE A 214 11.40 -11.22 5.66
C PHE A 214 9.87 -11.09 5.84
N PRO A 215 9.30 -10.65 6.99
CA PRO A 215 7.84 -10.56 7.14
C PRO A 215 7.23 -9.44 6.30
N THR A 216 8.07 -8.55 5.75
CA THR A 216 7.64 -7.38 4.96
C THR A 216 8.03 -7.46 3.50
N PHE A 217 8.85 -8.41 3.08
CA PHE A 217 9.42 -8.43 1.74
C PHE A 217 8.35 -8.58 0.64
N LEU A 218 7.37 -9.46 0.87
CA LEU A 218 6.33 -9.77 -0.11
C LEU A 218 5.23 -8.70 -0.20
N ALA A 219 4.52 -8.47 0.91
CA ALA A 219 3.35 -7.59 0.95
C ALA A 219 3.56 -6.32 1.81
N GLY A 220 4.71 -6.18 2.48
CA GLY A 220 4.96 -5.24 3.58
C GLY A 220 4.42 -5.71 4.93
N PRO A 221 4.29 -4.84 5.96
CA PRO A 221 4.36 -3.38 5.95
C PRO A 221 5.71 -2.73 5.68
N ALA A 222 5.71 -1.70 4.84
CA ALA A 222 6.84 -0.78 4.65
C ALA A 222 6.98 0.20 5.84
N PHE A 223 7.16 -0.34 7.04
CA PHE A 223 7.34 0.48 8.23
C PHE A 223 8.71 1.16 8.27
N GLU A 224 8.83 2.18 9.12
CA GLU A 224 9.98 3.08 9.21
C GLU A 224 11.25 2.38 9.68
N PHE A 225 12.42 2.83 9.19
CA PHE A 225 13.71 2.29 9.64
C PHE A 225 13.93 2.41 11.16
N ARG A 226 13.39 3.48 11.78
CA ARG A 226 13.49 3.66 13.23
C ARG A 226 12.79 2.53 14.01
N GLU A 227 11.59 2.15 13.55
CA GLU A 227 10.86 1.00 14.12
C GLU A 227 11.66 -0.30 13.96
N PHE A 228 12.33 -0.48 12.81
CA PHE A 228 13.17 -1.65 12.57
C PHE A 228 14.33 -1.71 13.57
N ILE A 229 15.14 -0.66 13.63
CA ILE A 229 16.37 -0.68 14.40
C ILE A 229 16.10 -0.74 15.91
N ASP A 230 15.05 -0.05 16.39
CA ASP A 230 14.70 -0.07 17.81
C ASP A 230 14.28 -1.46 18.30
N VAL A 231 13.58 -2.25 17.46
CA VAL A 231 13.20 -3.63 17.80
C VAL A 231 14.39 -4.60 17.68
N ILE A 232 15.27 -4.40 16.69
CA ILE A 232 16.48 -5.23 16.54
C ILE A 232 17.39 -5.08 17.77
N HIS A 233 17.65 -3.84 18.20
CA HIS A 233 18.49 -3.52 19.35
C HIS A 233 17.79 -3.69 20.71
N GLY A 234 16.49 -4.00 20.73
CA GLY A 234 15.74 -4.20 21.97
C GLY A 234 15.41 -2.91 22.73
N ILE A 235 15.60 -1.73 22.11
CA ILE A 235 15.12 -0.43 22.63
C ILE A 235 13.59 -0.47 22.73
N LYS A 236 12.94 -1.06 21.72
CA LYS A 236 11.51 -1.33 21.72
C LYS A 236 11.27 -2.81 22.07
N PRO A 237 10.71 -3.12 23.25
CA PRO A 237 10.52 -4.49 23.67
C PRO A 237 9.38 -5.16 22.89
N ALA A 238 9.48 -6.49 22.74
CA ALA A 238 8.35 -7.28 22.30
C ALA A 238 7.29 -7.32 23.43
N GLY A 239 6.33 -6.41 23.36
CA GLY A 239 5.32 -6.20 24.40
C GLY A 239 4.41 -7.41 24.67
N PRO A 240 3.54 -7.33 25.70
CA PRO A 240 2.57 -8.38 26.01
C PRO A 240 1.52 -8.54 24.90
N GLY A 241 0.90 -9.72 24.85
CA GLY A 241 -0.17 -10.01 23.88
C GLY A 241 0.28 -10.19 22.43
N ARG A 242 1.59 -10.14 22.13
CA ARG A 242 2.18 -10.28 20.79
C ARG A 242 1.66 -11.51 20.03
N ILE A 243 1.72 -12.68 20.67
CA ILE A 243 1.32 -13.95 20.04
C ILE A 243 -0.16 -13.91 19.68
N ARG A 244 -1.02 -13.49 20.63
CA ARG A 244 -2.46 -13.32 20.39
C ARG A 244 -2.71 -12.35 19.23
N ALA A 245 -2.05 -11.19 19.21
CA ALA A 245 -2.20 -10.21 18.14
C ALA A 245 -1.81 -10.77 16.76
N GLY A 246 -0.67 -11.46 16.67
CA GLY A 246 -0.20 -12.09 15.43
C GLY A 246 -1.10 -13.22 14.93
N VAL A 247 -1.56 -14.10 15.83
CA VAL A 247 -2.46 -15.21 15.51
C VAL A 247 -3.86 -14.73 15.12
N THR A 248 -4.39 -13.70 15.80
CA THR A 248 -5.67 -13.08 15.40
C THR A 248 -5.59 -12.53 13.98
N LYS A 249 -4.48 -11.86 13.63
CA LYS A 249 -4.26 -11.36 12.26
C LYS A 249 -4.13 -12.50 11.24
N LEU A 250 -3.48 -13.61 11.60
CA LEU A 250 -3.47 -14.82 10.76
C LEU A 250 -4.88 -15.34 10.49
N ALA A 251 -5.71 -15.47 11.52
CA ALA A 251 -7.07 -15.98 11.39
C ALA A 251 -7.94 -15.08 10.51
N ILE A 252 -7.87 -13.75 10.70
CA ILE A 252 -8.57 -12.77 9.87
C ILE A 252 -8.06 -12.84 8.42
N GLY A 253 -6.74 -12.95 8.23
CA GLY A 253 -6.13 -13.07 6.93
C GLY A 253 -6.56 -14.33 6.18
N LEU A 254 -6.53 -15.48 6.85
CA LEU A 254 -7.01 -16.77 6.32
C LEU A 254 -8.49 -16.73 5.95
N PHE A 255 -9.32 -16.06 6.74
CA PHE A 255 -10.73 -15.86 6.40
C PHE A 255 -10.88 -15.18 5.04
N TYR A 256 -10.20 -14.05 4.79
CA TYR A 256 -10.30 -13.34 3.51
C TYR A 256 -9.64 -14.07 2.33
N VAL A 257 -8.51 -14.76 2.57
CA VAL A 257 -7.85 -15.59 1.54
C VAL A 257 -8.77 -16.75 1.15
N GLY A 258 -9.31 -17.48 2.13
CA GLY A 258 -10.25 -18.59 1.90
C GLY A 258 -11.53 -18.13 1.19
N TRP A 259 -12.06 -16.97 1.59
CA TRP A 259 -13.22 -16.36 0.94
C TRP A 259 -12.96 -16.03 -0.54
N THR A 260 -11.79 -15.47 -0.84
CA THR A 260 -11.39 -15.18 -2.23
C THR A 260 -11.13 -16.46 -3.02
N ALA A 261 -10.51 -17.47 -2.41
CA ALA A 261 -10.25 -18.75 -3.07
C ALA A 261 -11.56 -19.48 -3.43
N ALA A 262 -12.57 -19.41 -2.56
CA ALA A 262 -13.86 -20.07 -2.77
C ALA A 262 -14.71 -19.40 -3.86
N LEU A 263 -14.68 -18.06 -3.96
CA LEU A 263 -15.61 -17.29 -4.80
C LEU A 263 -14.96 -16.55 -5.95
N GLY A 264 -13.63 -16.39 -5.97
CA GLY A 264 -12.93 -15.52 -6.91
C GLY A 264 -13.05 -15.92 -8.39
N ILE A 265 -13.21 -17.22 -8.68
CA ILE A 265 -13.43 -17.73 -10.04
C ILE A 265 -14.86 -17.39 -10.54
N GLN A 266 -15.84 -17.40 -9.63
CA GLN A 266 -17.25 -17.13 -9.97
C GLN A 266 -17.51 -15.65 -10.20
N TYR A 267 -16.69 -14.78 -9.59
CA TYR A 267 -16.84 -13.33 -9.63
C TYR A 267 -15.54 -12.66 -10.11
N PRO A 268 -15.12 -12.89 -11.37
CA PRO A 268 -13.92 -12.30 -11.93
C PRO A 268 -14.09 -10.79 -12.12
N THR A 269 -12.96 -10.07 -12.15
CA THR A 269 -12.95 -8.60 -12.36
C THR A 269 -13.41 -8.19 -13.76
N THR A 270 -13.47 -9.12 -14.72
CA THR A 270 -14.02 -8.87 -16.06
C THR A 270 -15.49 -8.46 -16.03
N MET A 271 -16.23 -8.85 -14.97
CA MET A 271 -17.63 -8.46 -14.78
C MET A 271 -17.85 -6.94 -14.70
N PHE A 272 -16.81 -6.14 -14.40
CA PHE A 272 -16.93 -4.68 -14.38
C PHE A 272 -17.18 -4.07 -15.76
N PHE A 273 -16.78 -4.76 -16.82
CA PHE A 273 -16.87 -4.28 -18.21
C PHE A 273 -17.55 -5.32 -19.13
N ASP A 274 -18.29 -6.26 -18.56
CA ASP A 274 -19.09 -7.25 -19.28
C ASP A 274 -20.48 -6.68 -19.61
N ASP A 275 -20.84 -6.68 -20.89
CA ASP A 275 -22.13 -6.18 -21.38
C ASP A 275 -23.32 -7.00 -20.84
N ALA A 276 -23.14 -8.30 -20.59
CA ALA A 276 -24.19 -9.13 -20.00
C ALA A 276 -24.49 -8.72 -18.55
N VAL A 277 -23.46 -8.35 -17.78
CA VAL A 277 -23.62 -7.80 -16.43
C VAL A 277 -24.24 -6.41 -16.50
N ALA A 278 -23.86 -5.60 -17.47
CA ALA A 278 -24.41 -4.26 -17.67
C ALA A 278 -25.91 -4.25 -18.06
N ALA A 279 -26.36 -5.30 -18.75
CA ALA A 279 -27.76 -5.49 -19.14
C ALA A 279 -28.68 -5.90 -17.96
N LEU A 280 -28.11 -6.28 -16.81
CA LEU A 280 -28.90 -6.61 -15.62
C LEU A 280 -29.72 -5.39 -15.15
N PRO A 281 -30.93 -5.60 -14.61
CA PRO A 281 -31.67 -4.55 -13.92
C PRO A 281 -30.81 -3.90 -12.81
N TRP A 282 -30.98 -2.60 -12.58
CA TRP A 282 -30.10 -1.85 -11.65
C TRP A 282 -30.01 -2.45 -10.24
N TYR A 283 -31.09 -3.07 -9.76
CA TYR A 283 -31.18 -3.72 -8.45
C TYR A 283 -30.42 -5.06 -8.37
N GLN A 284 -29.98 -5.60 -9.50
CA GLN A 284 -29.05 -6.74 -9.58
C GLN A 284 -27.65 -6.26 -9.99
N HIS A 285 -27.57 -5.36 -10.97
CA HIS A 285 -26.30 -4.85 -11.49
C HIS A 285 -25.43 -4.21 -10.39
N ILE A 286 -25.98 -3.25 -9.63
CA ILE A 286 -25.19 -2.52 -8.61
C ILE A 286 -24.74 -3.45 -7.47
N PRO A 287 -25.60 -4.30 -6.87
CA PRO A 287 -25.15 -5.26 -5.87
C PRO A 287 -24.10 -6.26 -6.40
N THR A 288 -24.24 -6.73 -7.64
CA THR A 288 -23.24 -7.62 -8.26
C THR A 288 -21.89 -6.94 -8.34
N LEU A 289 -21.81 -5.72 -8.89
CA LEU A 289 -20.53 -4.99 -8.96
C LEU A 289 -19.95 -4.71 -7.57
N TYR A 290 -20.80 -4.35 -6.60
CA TYR A 290 -20.35 -4.12 -5.23
C TYR A 290 -19.73 -5.38 -4.61
N PHE A 291 -20.35 -6.54 -4.85
CA PHE A 291 -19.85 -7.82 -4.36
C PHE A 291 -18.56 -8.24 -5.05
N VAL A 292 -18.46 -8.12 -6.38
CA VAL A 292 -17.23 -8.37 -7.15
C VAL A 292 -16.09 -7.48 -6.63
N PHE A 293 -16.37 -6.19 -6.38
CA PHE A 293 -15.39 -5.26 -5.83
C PHE A 293 -14.97 -5.65 -4.42
N PHE A 294 -15.92 -6.02 -3.55
CA PHE A 294 -15.62 -6.49 -2.21
C PHE A 294 -14.70 -7.73 -2.25
N LEU A 295 -15.01 -8.72 -3.09
CA LEU A 295 -14.16 -9.89 -3.30
C LEU A 295 -12.76 -9.54 -3.81
N PHE A 296 -12.65 -8.56 -4.72
CA PHE A 296 -11.36 -8.05 -5.16
C PHE A 296 -10.55 -7.46 -4.01
N LYS A 297 -11.17 -6.62 -3.15
CA LYS A 297 -10.52 -6.07 -1.96
C LYS A 297 -10.10 -7.14 -0.95
N CYS A 298 -10.88 -8.22 -0.80
CA CYS A 298 -10.55 -9.33 0.10
C CYS A 298 -9.17 -9.93 -0.18
N ARG A 299 -8.68 -9.88 -1.44
CA ARG A 299 -7.31 -10.29 -1.79
C ARG A 299 -6.26 -9.50 -1.01
N PHE A 300 -6.43 -8.17 -0.95
CA PHE A 300 -5.57 -7.27 -0.20
C PHE A 300 -5.79 -7.39 1.31
N TYR A 301 -7.04 -7.51 1.75
CA TYR A 301 -7.35 -7.71 3.17
C TYR A 301 -6.70 -8.96 3.72
N GLY A 302 -6.73 -10.06 2.97
CA GLY A 302 -6.05 -11.31 3.32
C GLY A 302 -4.54 -11.10 3.40
N CYS A 303 -3.92 -10.81 2.26
CA CYS A 303 -2.46 -10.78 2.14
C CYS A 303 -1.81 -9.76 3.10
N TRP A 304 -2.35 -8.55 3.19
CA TRP A 304 -1.80 -7.52 4.07
C TRP A 304 -1.98 -7.86 5.55
N THR A 305 -3.12 -8.44 5.95
CA THR A 305 -3.33 -8.81 7.36
C THR A 305 -2.44 -9.98 7.77
N VAL A 306 -2.20 -10.96 6.89
CA VAL A 306 -1.26 -12.06 7.15
C VAL A 306 0.17 -11.53 7.30
N ALA A 307 0.64 -10.69 6.39
CA ALA A 307 1.99 -10.12 6.48
C ALA A 307 2.17 -9.22 7.72
N GLU A 308 1.13 -8.45 8.06
CA GLU A 308 1.07 -7.67 9.30
C GLU A 308 1.14 -8.56 10.55
N GLY A 309 0.47 -9.71 10.54
CA GLY A 309 0.52 -10.69 11.64
C GLY A 309 1.91 -11.26 11.87
N ALA A 310 2.60 -11.68 10.80
CA ALA A 310 4.00 -12.13 10.89
C ALA A 310 4.92 -11.01 11.38
N THR A 311 4.69 -9.78 10.93
CA THR A 311 5.46 -8.60 11.38
C THR A 311 5.27 -8.32 12.87
N VAL A 312 4.03 -8.40 13.36
CA VAL A 312 3.73 -8.28 14.80
C VAL A 312 4.39 -9.38 15.62
N LEU A 313 4.42 -10.63 15.12
CA LEU A 313 5.10 -11.73 15.81
C LEU A 313 6.60 -11.50 15.99
N CYS A 314 7.24 -10.81 15.04
CA CYS A 314 8.64 -10.40 15.15
C CYS A 314 8.89 -9.34 16.24
N GLY A 315 7.83 -8.70 16.77
CA GLY A 315 7.90 -7.66 17.80
C GLY A 315 7.73 -6.23 17.29
N PHE A 316 7.49 -6.05 15.99
CA PHE A 316 7.25 -4.72 15.42
C PHE A 316 5.80 -4.26 15.63
N GLY A 317 5.58 -2.95 15.72
CA GLY A 317 4.27 -2.31 15.77
C GLY A 317 3.62 -2.20 17.14
N TYR A 318 4.36 -2.45 18.22
CA TYR A 318 3.85 -2.24 19.59
C TYR A 318 3.71 -0.74 19.90
N GLU A 319 2.56 -0.32 20.41
CA GLU A 319 2.30 1.10 20.74
C GLU A 319 2.23 1.34 22.26
N GLY A 320 2.51 0.31 23.06
CA GLY A 320 2.32 0.35 24.51
C GLY A 320 0.95 -0.17 24.94
N ILE A 321 0.62 0.12 26.20
CA ILE A 321 -0.72 -0.12 26.75
C ILE A 321 -1.57 1.12 26.47
N VAL A 322 -2.68 0.94 25.77
CA VAL A 322 -3.65 2.00 25.50
C VAL A 322 -5.03 1.49 25.85
N ASP A 323 -5.79 2.30 26.60
CA ASP A 323 -7.12 1.93 27.10
C ASP A 323 -7.12 0.61 27.90
N GLY A 324 -6.05 0.38 28.68
CA GLY A 324 -5.88 -0.80 29.54
C GLY A 324 -5.43 -2.08 28.82
N ALA A 325 -5.19 -2.06 27.51
CA ALA A 325 -4.78 -3.24 26.74
C ALA A 325 -3.54 -2.99 25.86
N PRO A 326 -2.71 -4.02 25.60
CA PRO A 326 -1.59 -3.89 24.67
C PRO A 326 -2.09 -3.62 23.24
N ARG A 327 -1.53 -2.59 22.61
CA ARG A 327 -1.89 -2.19 21.24
C ARG A 327 -0.78 -2.53 20.26
N TRP A 328 -1.16 -3.18 19.15
CA TRP A 328 -0.27 -3.68 18.10
C TRP A 328 -0.67 -3.13 16.72
N ASN A 329 -1.01 -1.84 16.64
CA ASN A 329 -1.46 -1.20 15.39
C ASN A 329 -0.38 -0.30 14.75
N GLY A 330 0.82 -0.23 15.33
CA GLY A 330 1.91 0.64 14.85
C GLY A 330 2.43 0.30 13.45
N VAL A 331 2.22 -0.94 13.00
CA VAL A 331 2.50 -1.40 11.63
C VAL A 331 1.23 -1.81 10.88
N GLN A 332 0.05 -1.39 11.37
CA GLN A 332 -1.22 -1.80 10.77
C GLN A 332 -1.38 -1.24 9.36
N TYR A 333 -1.55 -2.13 8.39
CA TYR A 333 -1.74 -1.78 6.99
C TYR A 333 -3.17 -1.40 6.66
N MET A 334 -4.10 -2.17 7.21
CA MET A 334 -5.51 -2.12 6.83
C MET A 334 -6.37 -2.20 8.08
N ASN A 335 -7.39 -1.36 8.13
CA ASN A 335 -8.51 -1.58 9.04
C ASN A 335 -9.77 -1.81 8.21
N VAL A 336 -10.09 -3.09 7.96
CA VAL A 336 -11.17 -3.48 7.05
C VAL A 336 -12.51 -2.94 7.52
N TRP A 337 -12.81 -3.08 8.82
CA TRP A 337 -14.08 -2.62 9.38
C TRP A 337 -14.25 -1.11 9.24
N GLU A 338 -13.26 -0.33 9.67
CA GLU A 338 -13.34 1.13 9.59
C GLU A 338 -13.29 1.64 8.14
N PHE A 339 -12.75 0.86 7.21
CA PHE A 339 -12.80 1.16 5.78
C PHE A 339 -14.18 0.94 5.18
N GLU A 340 -14.76 -0.27 5.33
CA GLU A 340 -16.05 -0.63 4.74
C GLU A 340 -17.20 0.21 5.30
N PHE A 341 -17.13 0.59 6.58
CA PHE A 341 -18.19 1.33 7.27
C PHE A 341 -17.86 2.82 7.46
N ALA A 342 -16.87 3.36 6.75
CA ALA A 342 -16.54 4.78 6.84
C ALA A 342 -17.70 5.66 6.34
N THR A 343 -18.10 6.63 7.14
CA THR A 343 -19.18 7.58 6.82
C THR A 343 -18.74 8.70 5.87
N CYS A 344 -17.45 8.77 5.54
CA CYS A 344 -16.92 9.76 4.62
C CYS A 344 -15.63 9.33 3.89
N HIS A 345 -15.37 10.01 2.78
CA HIS A 345 -14.28 9.67 1.86
C HIS A 345 -12.89 9.86 2.45
N ARG A 346 -12.69 10.92 3.25
CA ARG A 346 -11.42 11.14 3.94
C ARG A 346 -11.13 10.05 4.97
N ASP A 347 -12.15 9.59 5.67
CA ASP A 347 -11.93 8.64 6.77
C ASP A 347 -11.69 7.23 6.21
N SER A 348 -12.41 6.80 5.18
CA SER A 348 -12.14 5.54 4.45
C SER A 348 -10.73 5.50 3.86
N THR A 349 -10.34 6.50 3.07
CA THR A 349 -9.01 6.53 2.44
C THR A 349 -7.86 6.43 3.46
N ARG A 350 -8.04 6.95 4.68
CA ARG A 350 -7.07 6.83 5.79
C ARG A 350 -7.01 5.46 6.45
N LYS A 351 -7.95 4.55 6.16
CA LYS A 351 -8.00 3.17 6.69
C LYS A 351 -7.57 2.14 5.66
N TRP A 352 -7.54 2.53 4.38
CA TRP A 352 -6.97 1.76 3.28
C TRP A 352 -5.47 2.01 3.14
N ASN A 353 -4.66 0.95 3.23
CA ASN A 353 -3.21 1.01 3.03
C ASN A 353 -2.54 2.16 3.80
N LYS A 354 -2.74 2.15 5.13
CA LYS A 354 -2.35 3.20 6.07
C LYS A 354 -0.86 3.55 5.99
N ILE A 355 -0.01 2.57 5.71
CA ILE A 355 1.44 2.75 5.58
C ILE A 355 1.76 3.56 4.33
N THR A 356 1.18 3.21 3.17
CA THR A 356 1.37 3.98 1.94
C THR A 356 0.81 5.40 2.07
N GLN A 357 -0.36 5.55 2.71
CA GLN A 357 -0.92 6.87 3.01
C GLN A 357 0.02 7.71 3.91
N SER A 358 0.62 7.09 4.93
CA SER A 358 1.58 7.77 5.81
C SER A 358 2.86 8.15 5.06
N TRP A 359 3.35 7.29 4.17
CA TRP A 359 4.50 7.59 3.31
C TRP A 359 4.21 8.77 2.38
N LEU A 360 3.08 8.76 1.68
CA LEU A 360 2.62 9.84 0.82
C LEU A 360 2.44 11.16 1.60
N GLU A 361 1.83 11.11 2.80
CA GLU A 361 1.63 12.29 3.64
C GLU A 361 2.96 12.91 4.09
N ARG A 362 3.90 12.08 4.59
CA ARG A 362 5.17 12.53 5.18
C ARG A 362 6.22 12.92 4.15
N TYR A 363 6.32 12.17 3.06
CA TYR A 363 7.46 12.31 2.14
C TYR A 363 7.09 13.01 0.83
N ILE A 364 5.80 13.14 0.50
CA ILE A 364 5.32 13.89 -0.67
C ILE A 364 4.51 15.11 -0.23
N TYR A 365 3.33 14.91 0.36
CA TYR A 365 2.37 15.98 0.63
C TYR A 365 2.97 17.10 1.49
N SER A 366 3.50 16.78 2.68
CA SER A 366 4.06 17.78 3.59
C SER A 366 5.34 18.46 3.07
N ARG A 367 6.00 17.86 2.08
CA ARG A 367 7.24 18.36 1.46
C ARG A 367 7.01 19.08 0.12
N THR A 368 5.78 19.08 -0.38
CA THR A 368 5.37 19.72 -1.64
C THR A 368 4.29 20.78 -1.39
N ASN A 369 4.44 21.55 -0.30
CA ASN A 369 3.49 22.59 0.11
C ASN A 369 2.04 22.07 0.22
N ASN A 370 1.86 20.85 0.71
CA ASN A 370 0.53 20.23 0.89
C ASN A 370 -0.22 20.04 -0.44
N SER A 371 0.49 19.72 -1.52
CA SER A 371 -0.11 19.49 -2.84
C SER A 371 -0.76 18.11 -2.95
N LEU A 372 -2.09 18.05 -2.99
CA LEU A 372 -2.83 16.80 -3.26
C LEU A 372 -2.54 16.26 -4.65
N MET A 373 -2.36 17.14 -5.64
CA MET A 373 -2.08 16.73 -7.03
C MET A 373 -0.74 16.01 -7.11
N ALA A 374 0.31 16.55 -6.48
CA ALA A 374 1.60 15.89 -6.42
C ALA A 374 1.50 14.52 -5.73
N THR A 375 0.77 14.45 -4.62
CA THR A 375 0.54 13.18 -3.89
C THR A 375 -0.14 12.13 -4.75
N TYR A 376 -1.24 12.47 -5.43
CA TYR A 376 -1.96 11.51 -6.26
C TYR A 376 -1.18 11.15 -7.53
N PHE A 377 -0.42 12.07 -8.11
CA PHE A 377 0.43 11.78 -9.26
C PHE A 377 1.55 10.81 -8.89
N VAL A 378 2.27 11.07 -7.78
CA VAL A 378 3.29 10.14 -7.29
C VAL A 378 2.67 8.78 -6.92
N SER A 379 1.47 8.78 -6.35
CA SER A 379 0.74 7.55 -6.08
C SER A 379 0.44 6.76 -7.36
N ALA A 380 -0.05 7.41 -8.43
CA ALA A 380 -0.28 6.76 -9.72
C ALA A 380 1.01 6.19 -10.31
N PHE A 381 2.06 7.01 -10.34
CA PHE A 381 3.37 6.65 -10.87
C PHE A 381 4.01 5.46 -10.12
N TRP A 382 3.82 5.40 -8.80
CA TRP A 382 4.28 4.27 -7.98
C TRP A 382 3.55 2.96 -8.30
N HIS A 383 2.27 3.02 -8.69
CA HIS A 383 1.51 1.84 -9.11
C HIS A 383 1.87 1.36 -10.53
N GLY A 384 2.24 2.26 -11.44
CA GLY A 384 2.73 1.91 -12.78
C GLY A 384 2.18 2.80 -13.90
N PHE A 385 2.20 2.28 -15.12
CA PHE A 385 1.88 3.04 -16.34
C PHE A 385 0.57 2.63 -17.03
N TYR A 386 -0.21 1.73 -16.41
CA TYR A 386 -1.55 1.43 -16.89
C TYR A 386 -2.46 2.66 -16.80
N PRO A 387 -3.20 3.01 -17.87
CA PRO A 387 -4.04 4.22 -17.90
C PRO A 387 -5.03 4.30 -16.72
N GLY A 388 -5.57 3.16 -16.31
CA GLY A 388 -6.53 3.05 -15.22
C GLY A 388 -6.01 3.57 -13.87
N TYR A 389 -4.71 3.48 -13.59
CA TYR A 389 -4.14 4.08 -12.38
C TYR A 389 -4.29 5.61 -12.39
N TYR A 390 -3.99 6.25 -13.52
CA TYR A 390 -4.08 7.69 -13.67
C TYR A 390 -5.54 8.14 -13.64
N MET A 391 -6.44 7.42 -14.30
CA MET A 391 -7.88 7.70 -14.24
C MET A 391 -8.40 7.66 -12.80
N PHE A 392 -8.04 6.64 -12.03
CA PHE A 392 -8.41 6.54 -10.62
C PHE A 392 -7.84 7.68 -9.78
N PHE A 393 -6.50 7.83 -9.74
CA PHE A 393 -5.86 8.78 -8.84
C PHE A 393 -6.16 10.23 -9.19
N MET A 394 -6.36 10.57 -10.46
CA MET A 394 -6.75 11.92 -10.87
C MET A 394 -8.22 12.22 -10.62
N LEU A 395 -9.08 11.20 -10.46
CA LEU A 395 -10.48 11.36 -10.08
C LEU A 395 -10.68 11.49 -8.56
N MET A 396 -9.77 10.94 -7.74
CA MET A 396 -9.82 10.99 -6.26
C MET A 396 -10.05 12.40 -5.63
N PRO A 397 -9.50 13.51 -6.17
CA PRO A 397 -9.78 14.84 -5.63
C PRO A 397 -11.26 15.22 -5.66
N LEU A 398 -12.03 14.77 -6.65
CA LEU A 398 -13.43 15.14 -6.83
C LEU A 398 -14.32 14.74 -5.63
N PRO A 399 -14.42 13.45 -5.24
CA PRO A 399 -15.20 13.05 -4.06
C PRO A 399 -14.64 13.64 -2.77
N THR A 400 -13.33 13.91 -2.70
CA THR A 400 -12.71 14.59 -1.54
C THR A 400 -13.24 16.02 -1.37
N VAL A 401 -13.35 16.78 -2.46
CA VAL A 401 -13.89 18.16 -2.45
C VAL A 401 -15.39 18.15 -2.15
N VAL A 402 -16.16 17.27 -2.80
CA VAL A 402 -17.60 17.11 -2.53
C VAL A 402 -17.84 16.78 -1.06
N ASN A 403 -17.08 15.85 -0.48
CA ASN A 403 -17.21 15.51 0.92
C ASN A 403 -16.86 16.67 1.86
N ARG A 404 -15.81 17.45 1.55
CA ARG A 404 -15.44 18.65 2.32
C ARG A 404 -16.55 19.70 2.32
N LEU A 405 -17.16 19.93 1.16
CA LEU A 405 -18.29 20.86 1.05
C LEU A 405 -19.52 20.34 1.78
N ALA A 406 -19.87 19.06 1.65
CA ALA A 406 -20.97 18.44 2.38
C ALA A 406 -20.78 18.57 3.90
N ARG A 407 -19.56 18.34 4.40
CA ARG A 407 -19.23 18.54 5.81
C ARG A 407 -19.37 19.98 6.27
N LYS A 408 -19.04 20.95 5.42
CA LYS A 408 -19.12 22.38 5.76
C LYS A 408 -20.54 22.93 5.66
N LYS A 409 -21.30 22.52 4.65
CA LYS A 409 -22.57 23.16 4.27
C LYS A 409 -23.81 22.29 4.54
N LEU A 410 -23.70 20.97 4.44
CA LEU A 410 -24.82 20.05 4.62
C LEU A 410 -24.90 19.50 6.05
N ARG A 411 -23.79 19.02 6.61
CA ARG A 411 -23.73 18.45 7.98
C ARG A 411 -24.36 19.34 9.07
N PRO A 412 -24.19 20.69 9.08
CA PRO A 412 -24.80 21.54 10.11
C PRO A 412 -26.33 21.44 10.20
N TRP A 413 -27.02 21.05 9.11
CA TRP A 413 -28.48 20.89 9.10
C TRP A 413 -28.95 19.62 9.81
N PHE A 414 -28.04 18.69 10.08
CA PHE A 414 -28.32 17.39 10.72
C PHE A 414 -27.81 17.33 12.16
N LEU A 415 -27.23 18.41 12.68
CA LEU A 415 -26.93 18.55 14.11
C LEU A 415 -28.17 19.08 14.83
N GLU A 416 -28.27 18.79 16.13
CA GLU A 416 -29.28 19.42 16.97
C GLU A 416 -28.89 20.89 17.25
N ALA A 417 -29.84 21.70 17.74
CA ALA A 417 -29.65 23.14 17.88
C ALA A 417 -28.49 23.54 18.82
N ASP A 418 -28.18 22.69 19.80
CA ASP A 418 -27.05 22.81 20.72
C ASP A 418 -25.72 22.29 20.13
N GLY A 419 -25.73 21.75 18.92
CA GLY A 419 -24.59 21.14 18.23
C GLY A 419 -24.38 19.66 18.57
N SER A 420 -25.22 19.08 19.43
CA SER A 420 -25.15 17.66 19.78
C SER A 420 -25.58 16.75 18.62
N THR A 421 -25.25 15.48 18.73
CA THR A 421 -25.56 14.47 17.71
C THR A 421 -26.81 13.68 18.10
N GLY A 422 -27.90 13.88 17.36
CA GLY A 422 -29.15 13.13 17.52
C GLY A 422 -29.44 12.15 16.37
N LEU A 423 -30.71 11.78 16.20
CA LEU A 423 -31.17 10.87 15.14
C LEU A 423 -30.87 11.43 13.74
N LYS A 424 -31.05 12.74 13.53
CA LYS A 424 -30.76 13.41 12.25
C LYS A 424 -29.32 13.18 11.81
N LYS A 425 -28.38 13.30 12.75
CA LYS A 425 -26.96 13.09 12.49
C LYS A 425 -26.66 11.63 12.16
N ARG A 426 -27.31 10.68 12.82
CA ARG A 426 -27.17 9.24 12.51
C ARG A 426 -27.67 8.92 11.12
N VAL A 427 -28.81 9.46 10.72
CA VAL A 427 -29.33 9.31 9.34
C VAL A 427 -28.35 9.90 8.33
N TYR A 428 -27.82 11.10 8.58
CA TYR A 428 -26.79 11.71 7.74
C TYR A 428 -25.54 10.81 7.61
N ASP A 429 -25.10 10.20 8.69
CA ASP A 429 -23.92 9.32 8.69
C ASP A 429 -24.16 8.01 7.95
N ILE A 430 -25.33 7.39 8.10
CA ILE A 430 -25.70 6.16 7.38
C ILE A 430 -25.80 6.43 5.88
N VAL A 431 -26.55 7.46 5.48
CA VAL A 431 -26.69 7.84 4.07
C VAL A 431 -25.32 8.24 3.50
N GLY A 432 -24.55 9.04 4.24
CA GLY A 432 -23.19 9.43 3.86
C GLY A 432 -22.25 8.23 3.70
N GLY A 433 -22.38 7.21 4.56
CA GLY A 433 -21.62 5.97 4.47
C GLY A 433 -21.96 5.16 3.22
N VAL A 434 -23.25 4.98 2.91
CA VAL A 434 -23.69 4.29 1.69
C VAL A 434 -23.18 5.02 0.44
N LEU A 435 -23.36 6.34 0.38
CA LEU A 435 -22.88 7.16 -0.75
C LEU A 435 -21.35 7.13 -0.85
N ASN A 436 -20.64 7.11 0.27
CA ASN A 436 -19.19 6.99 0.29
C ASN A 436 -18.73 5.64 -0.27
N ALA A 437 -19.36 4.54 0.15
CA ALA A 437 -19.05 3.20 -0.33
C ALA A 437 -19.26 3.09 -1.85
N LEU A 438 -20.43 3.53 -2.34
CA LEU A 438 -20.73 3.56 -3.77
C LEU A 438 -19.74 4.43 -4.55
N SER A 439 -19.39 5.60 -4.02
CA SER A 439 -18.41 6.50 -4.63
C SER A 439 -17.02 5.88 -4.73
N ILE A 440 -16.52 5.24 -3.66
CA ILE A 440 -15.22 4.56 -3.66
C ILE A 440 -15.19 3.44 -4.69
N HIS A 441 -16.24 2.62 -4.75
CA HIS A 441 -16.29 1.51 -5.72
C HIS A 441 -16.29 2.06 -7.14
N TYR A 442 -17.11 3.08 -7.41
CA TYR A 442 -17.20 3.69 -8.73
C TYR A 442 -15.88 4.30 -9.20
N ILE A 443 -15.28 5.20 -8.39
CA ILE A 443 -14.05 5.90 -8.81
C ILE A 443 -12.88 4.93 -8.98
N SER A 444 -12.89 3.82 -8.23
CA SER A 444 -11.81 2.84 -8.26
C SER A 444 -11.89 1.90 -9.46
N LEU A 445 -13.00 1.81 -10.20
CA LEU A 445 -13.13 0.88 -11.34
C LEU A 445 -11.91 0.87 -12.28
N PRO A 446 -11.33 2.02 -12.70
CA PRO A 446 -10.15 1.99 -13.55
C PRO A 446 -8.91 1.38 -12.91
N PHE A 447 -8.77 1.50 -11.59
CA PHE A 447 -7.70 0.83 -10.85
C PHE A 447 -7.80 -0.69 -10.93
N LEU A 448 -9.03 -1.23 -11.06
CA LEU A 448 -9.27 -2.67 -11.13
C LEU A 448 -9.17 -3.19 -12.56
N THR A 449 -9.64 -2.42 -13.55
CA THR A 449 -9.62 -2.84 -14.95
C THR A 449 -8.29 -2.57 -15.65
N LEU A 450 -7.48 -1.63 -15.11
CA LEU A 450 -6.15 -1.22 -15.58
C LEU A 450 -6.11 -0.58 -16.98
N GLY A 451 -6.66 -1.24 -17.99
CA GLY A 451 -6.61 -0.80 -19.39
C GLY A 451 -7.60 0.32 -19.70
N TRP A 452 -7.24 1.19 -20.64
CA TRP A 452 -8.06 2.34 -21.04
C TRP A 452 -9.45 1.92 -21.53
N THR A 453 -9.50 0.97 -22.47
CA THR A 453 -10.74 0.51 -23.09
C THR A 453 -11.67 -0.10 -22.05
N GLU A 454 -11.14 -0.96 -21.19
CA GLU A 454 -11.85 -1.65 -20.13
C GLU A 454 -12.36 -0.66 -19.07
N SER A 455 -11.54 0.35 -18.71
CA SER A 455 -11.95 1.41 -17.78
C SER A 455 -13.08 2.26 -18.34
N ILE A 456 -13.00 2.65 -19.63
CA ILE A 456 -14.06 3.42 -20.28
C ILE A 456 -15.32 2.58 -20.42
N GLN A 457 -15.21 1.30 -20.80
CA GLN A 457 -16.36 0.40 -20.89
C GLN A 457 -17.05 0.23 -19.52
N ALA A 458 -16.29 0.06 -18.45
CA ALA A 458 -16.85 0.01 -17.09
C ALA A 458 -17.64 1.28 -16.72
N TYR A 459 -17.16 2.45 -17.14
CA TYR A 459 -17.90 3.71 -16.97
C TYR A 459 -19.12 3.84 -17.87
N VAL A 460 -19.05 3.37 -19.12
CA VAL A 460 -20.18 3.32 -20.06
C VAL A 460 -21.29 2.42 -19.51
N ASN A 461 -20.94 1.25 -18.99
CA ASN A 461 -21.87 0.29 -18.36
C ASN A 461 -22.61 0.91 -17.17
N LEU A 462 -21.96 1.83 -16.47
CA LEU A 462 -22.56 2.62 -15.39
C LEU A 462 -23.06 4.00 -15.84
N LYS A 463 -23.14 4.26 -17.15
CA LYS A 463 -23.64 5.48 -17.78
C LYS A 463 -22.99 6.77 -17.27
N PHE A 464 -21.71 6.69 -16.90
CA PHE A 464 -20.98 7.76 -16.23
C PHE A 464 -21.65 8.33 -14.97
N SER A 465 -22.53 7.55 -14.33
CA SER A 465 -23.41 8.00 -13.24
C SER A 465 -22.65 8.61 -12.06
N GLY A 466 -21.53 8.02 -11.63
CA GLY A 466 -20.73 8.57 -10.54
C GLY A 466 -20.11 9.93 -10.87
N HIS A 467 -19.65 10.14 -12.11
CA HIS A 467 -19.16 11.46 -12.55
C HIS A 467 -20.30 12.50 -12.54
N ILE A 468 -21.46 12.14 -13.09
CA ILE A 468 -22.63 13.02 -13.15
C ILE A 468 -23.11 13.38 -11.74
N ILE A 469 -23.24 12.39 -10.84
CA ILE A 469 -23.69 12.60 -9.46
C ILE A 469 -22.69 13.47 -8.70
N LEU A 470 -21.38 13.15 -8.75
CA LEU A 470 -20.36 13.93 -8.04
C LEU A 470 -20.26 15.37 -8.58
N GLY A 471 -20.34 15.56 -9.90
CA GLY A 471 -20.36 16.88 -10.53
C GLY A 471 -21.59 17.70 -10.14
N THR A 472 -22.78 17.08 -10.14
CA THR A 472 -24.03 17.73 -9.71
C THR A 472 -23.97 18.12 -8.24
N LEU A 473 -23.52 17.21 -7.37
CA LEU A 473 -23.35 17.50 -5.94
C LEU A 473 -22.32 18.62 -5.70
N LEU A 474 -21.24 18.64 -6.47
CA LEU A 474 -20.24 19.72 -6.40
C LEU A 474 -20.89 21.08 -6.70
N ILE A 475 -21.65 21.18 -7.79
CA ILE A 475 -22.33 22.43 -8.20
C ILE A 475 -23.36 22.84 -7.13
N ILE A 476 -24.25 21.92 -6.73
CA ILE A 476 -25.29 22.19 -5.72
C ILE A 476 -24.66 22.67 -4.41
N LEU A 477 -23.63 21.98 -3.91
CA LEU A 477 -22.98 22.35 -2.66
C LEU A 477 -22.16 23.64 -2.78
N TYR A 478 -21.65 23.98 -3.96
CA TYR A 478 -20.96 25.26 -4.15
C TYR A 478 -21.96 26.43 -4.08
N LEU A 479 -23.13 26.28 -4.69
CA LEU A 479 -24.20 27.28 -4.73
C LEU A 479 -25.01 27.34 -3.42
N ALA A 480 -25.10 26.24 -2.67
CA ALA A 480 -25.87 26.18 -1.44
C ALA A 480 -25.33 27.19 -0.39
N PRO A 481 -26.21 27.93 0.32
CA PRO A 481 -25.77 28.85 1.35
C PRO A 481 -25.07 28.10 2.49
N SER A 482 -24.01 28.69 3.04
CA SER A 482 -23.38 28.16 4.24
C SER A 482 -24.26 28.51 5.44
N ARG A 483 -24.70 27.50 6.21
CA ARG A 483 -25.35 27.75 7.49
C ARG A 483 -24.29 27.86 8.57
N GLU A 484 -24.19 29.03 9.20
CA GLU A 484 -23.43 29.17 10.44
C GLU A 484 -24.23 28.51 11.56
N HIS A 485 -23.67 27.46 12.15
CA HIS A 485 -24.26 26.86 13.34
C HIS A 485 -23.65 27.55 14.57
N PRO A 486 -24.45 28.08 15.50
CA PRO A 486 -23.95 28.91 16.61
C PRO A 486 -22.95 28.16 17.53
N ALA A 487 -23.02 26.82 17.58
CA ALA A 487 -22.09 25.96 18.31
C ALA A 487 -20.82 25.55 17.52
N VAL A 488 -20.72 25.82 16.22
CA VAL A 488 -19.54 25.47 15.39
C VAL A 488 -18.56 26.66 15.38
N LYS A 489 -18.13 27.09 16.56
CA LYS A 489 -16.89 27.88 16.70
C LYS A 489 -15.72 26.90 16.84
N ARG A 490 -15.01 26.71 15.73
CA ARG A 490 -13.63 26.18 15.59
C ARG A 490 -13.30 24.87 16.31
N GLU A 491 -13.18 23.80 15.53
CA GLU A 491 -12.14 22.75 15.72
C GLU A 491 -11.32 22.58 14.44
#